data_AF-A0A9E0CKV5-F1
#
_entry.id   AF-A0A9E0CKV5-F1
#
_cell.length_a   1.000
_cell.length_b   1.000
_cell.length_c   1.000
_cell.angle_alpha   90.00
_cell.angle_beta   90.00
_cell.angle_gamma   90.00
#
_symmetry.space_group_name_H-M   'P 1'
#
loop_
_entity.id
_entity.type
_entity.pdbx_description
1 polymer ?
#
loop_
_entity_poly.entity_id
_entity_poly.type
_entity_poly.pdbx_seq_one_letter_code
_entity_poly.pdbx_strand_id
1 'polypeptide(L)'
;MRTCLAILFFFITIIGQGQPVGYYNGTEGLRGSALKTKLHEIICGHNSLSYYFSKYVIYYADADPEIPGNVILIYTGRSQDGFDYGIGGNQLNREHVWAKSHGHFSGILPMDSDVHNLKPVDASVNSSRSNLDFDYSLYPHPEATECKFTPGVSWEPRDAVKGDVARTIFYMDARYEWTNGEMNLTVVDQVNTYPQPEHGKLSALLEWNEMDLPDLFEYNRNNVVHRFQKNRNPFIDNPDFVGLIWGDKSLPYFSIGDIALSDDQPYEGESVVLYCSIYPSPATDKVKVMVGSDFNEFDYEIMMTFNNGLWQADLLPNEEGEVVYFAVKAGDGANLSISPTYSYRVAAAWGEPITSIQEIQGTGDQTPYQNIQVTTTGVVTSFLPTGYFIQAGQGPRSGLFVYDPSRYPSIGDSIVVSGIATEYYGLTEITNVSMYKLIKTDRKMPAPEVLDSNQIGEDWEAVLIRIENAECTFTQHWNNSGMWRVSDDYGQVNVQNNDVFSIDPVLNERYTITGPLNYQNSNWKIELRYLYDVAEPASVGEKTPTVKLAIYPNPSNETVTIAIPPNRGKNPVIRILDILGNEKWIIPVDPHDNLLVLNLLELNLTKGVYFVIFVDDQIQISEKLIYLPN
;
A
#
# COMPACT_ATOMS: atom_id res chain seq x y z
N MET A 1 -35.54 -16.07 -18.64
CA MET A 1 -35.66 -16.59 -17.27
C MET A 1 -34.28 -16.53 -16.65
N ARG A 2 -34.07 -15.62 -15.69
CA ARG A 2 -32.81 -15.52 -14.94
C ARG A 2 -32.81 -16.66 -13.93
N THR A 3 -32.02 -17.69 -14.17
CA THR A 3 -31.76 -18.75 -13.19
C THR A 3 -30.89 -18.16 -12.09
N CYS A 4 -31.47 -17.96 -10.91
CA CYS A 4 -30.72 -17.70 -9.68
C CYS A 4 -29.82 -18.91 -9.42
N LEU A 5 -28.51 -18.74 -9.59
CA LEU A 5 -27.52 -19.63 -8.97
C LEU A 5 -27.59 -19.37 -7.47
N ALA A 6 -27.82 -20.42 -6.67
CA ALA A 6 -27.65 -20.35 -5.23
C ALA A 6 -26.16 -20.13 -4.94
N ILE A 7 -25.83 -18.93 -4.49
CA ILE A 7 -24.48 -18.56 -4.05
C ILE A 7 -24.30 -19.17 -2.65
N LEU A 8 -23.39 -20.14 -2.54
CA LEU A 8 -22.95 -20.63 -1.24
C LEU A 8 -22.02 -19.57 -0.65
N PHE A 9 -22.56 -18.62 0.11
CA PHE A 9 -21.76 -17.68 0.87
C PHE A 9 -21.13 -18.43 2.04
N PHE A 10 -19.80 -18.58 1.99
CA PHE A 10 -19.04 -18.90 3.21
C PHE A 10 -19.25 -17.73 4.18
N PHE A 11 -19.68 -18.03 5.41
CA PHE A 11 -19.56 -17.08 6.51
C PHE A 11 -18.08 -16.67 6.59
N ILE A 12 -17.78 -15.41 6.32
CA ILE A 12 -16.46 -14.86 6.60
C ILE A 12 -16.43 -14.67 8.13
N THR A 13 -15.96 -15.70 8.85
CA THR A 13 -15.44 -15.45 10.19
C THR A 13 -14.29 -14.46 10.02
N ILE A 14 -14.38 -13.28 10.64
CA ILE A 14 -13.27 -12.35 10.66
C ILE A 14 -12.16 -13.01 11.49
N ILE A 15 -11.18 -13.59 10.79
CA ILE A 15 -9.97 -14.12 11.40
C ILE A 15 -9.01 -12.92 11.48
N GLY A 16 -8.67 -12.47 12.67
CA GLY A 16 -7.67 -11.40 12.83
C GLY A 16 -6.37 -11.85 12.20
N GLN A 17 -5.62 -11.00 11.50
CA GLN A 17 -4.21 -11.31 11.24
C GLN A 17 -3.39 -10.44 12.17
N GLY A 18 -2.45 -11.07 12.86
CA GLY A 18 -1.38 -10.40 13.59
C GLY A 18 -0.56 -9.49 12.70
N GLN A 19 0.25 -8.66 13.35
CA GLN A 19 1.30 -7.91 12.67
C GLN A 19 2.16 -8.86 11.82
N PRO A 20 2.41 -8.56 10.53
CA PRO A 20 3.27 -9.40 9.72
C PRO A 20 4.67 -9.45 10.31
N VAL A 21 5.22 -10.67 10.37
CA VAL A 21 6.56 -10.91 10.94
C VAL A 21 7.60 -10.12 10.18
N GLY A 22 8.45 -9.41 10.91
CA GLY A 22 9.57 -8.65 10.38
C GLY A 22 9.23 -7.34 9.69
N TYR A 23 7.95 -7.03 9.44
CA TYR A 23 7.53 -5.86 8.66
C TYR A 23 7.98 -4.52 9.27
N TYR A 24 7.99 -4.42 10.60
CA TYR A 24 8.43 -3.23 11.34
C TYR A 24 9.81 -3.38 12.01
N ASN A 25 10.61 -4.37 11.62
CA ASN A 25 11.96 -4.52 12.17
C ASN A 25 12.81 -3.27 11.89
N GLY A 26 13.63 -2.88 12.85
CA GLY A 26 14.42 -1.65 12.85
C GLY A 26 13.70 -0.43 13.42
N THR A 27 12.46 -0.56 13.92
CA THR A 27 11.75 0.51 14.66
C THR A 27 12.09 0.54 16.14
N GLU A 28 12.76 -0.48 16.64
CA GLU A 28 13.02 -0.72 18.04
C GLU A 28 13.94 0.34 18.65
N GLY A 29 13.58 0.84 19.83
CA GLY A 29 14.33 1.90 20.51
C GLY A 29 14.23 3.29 19.85
N LEU A 30 13.44 3.46 18.78
CA LEU A 30 13.21 4.74 18.12
C LEU A 30 11.99 5.48 18.70
N ARG A 31 12.03 6.81 18.69
CA ARG A 31 10.92 7.68 19.08
C ARG A 31 10.94 8.99 18.28
N GLY A 32 9.86 9.77 18.35
CA GLY A 32 9.76 11.07 17.67
C GLY A 32 10.04 10.97 16.17
N SER A 33 10.76 11.95 15.62
CA SER A 33 11.07 12.01 14.19
C SER A 33 11.84 10.79 13.66
N ALA A 34 12.72 10.18 14.47
CA ALA A 34 13.47 9.01 14.04
C ALA A 34 12.55 7.81 13.78
N LEU A 35 11.54 7.61 14.64
CA LEU A 35 10.54 6.56 14.45
C LEU A 35 9.61 6.90 13.27
N LYS A 36 9.15 8.15 13.17
CA LYS A 36 8.29 8.60 12.06
C LYS A 36 8.96 8.36 10.70
N THR A 37 10.21 8.79 10.53
CA THR A 37 10.98 8.56 9.29
C THR A 37 11.18 7.07 9.02
N LYS A 38 11.46 6.25 10.03
CA LYS A 38 11.60 4.81 9.83
C LYS A 38 10.30 4.16 9.37
N LEU A 39 9.17 4.56 9.93
CA LEU A 39 7.85 4.10 9.48
C LEU A 39 7.55 4.59 8.06
N HIS A 40 7.86 5.85 7.74
CA HIS A 40 7.75 6.39 6.38
C HIS A 40 8.50 5.51 5.37
N GLU A 41 9.76 5.18 5.63
CA GLU A 41 10.57 4.30 4.78
C GLU A 41 9.92 2.93 4.54
N ILE A 42 9.21 2.40 5.54
CA ILE A 42 8.52 1.10 5.46
C ILE A 42 7.24 1.20 4.62
N ILE A 43 6.47 2.27 4.78
CA ILE A 43 5.11 2.38 4.21
C ILE A 43 5.03 3.23 2.92
N CYS A 44 6.11 3.92 2.56
CA CYS A 44 6.24 4.67 1.31
C CYS A 44 6.25 3.73 0.09
N GLY A 45 5.90 4.27 -1.08
CA GLY A 45 5.99 3.53 -2.35
C GLY A 45 5.02 2.35 -2.48
N HIS A 46 3.83 2.47 -1.91
CA HIS A 46 2.77 1.47 -2.00
C HIS A 46 2.18 1.39 -3.43
N ASN A 47 1.51 0.27 -3.73
CA ASN A 47 0.79 0.09 -4.99
C ASN A 47 -0.38 1.06 -5.08
N SER A 48 -0.23 2.13 -5.85
CA SER A 48 -1.33 3.05 -6.14
C SER A 48 -2.36 2.40 -7.05
N LEU A 49 -3.62 2.52 -6.68
CA LEU A 49 -4.77 2.01 -7.42
C LEU A 49 -5.54 3.19 -8.03
N SER A 50 -6.43 2.93 -8.99
CA SER A 50 -7.29 3.97 -9.51
C SER A 50 -8.27 4.43 -8.41
N TYR A 51 -8.64 5.71 -8.45
CA TYR A 51 -9.67 6.21 -7.55
C TYR A 51 -11.00 5.45 -7.77
N TYR A 52 -11.29 4.95 -8.98
CA TYR A 52 -12.47 4.12 -9.22
C TYR A 52 -12.39 2.77 -8.47
N PHE A 53 -11.23 2.11 -8.53
CA PHE A 53 -11.02 0.80 -7.92
C PHE A 53 -11.15 0.81 -6.40
N SER A 54 -10.81 1.92 -5.76
CA SER A 54 -10.90 2.06 -4.30
C SER A 54 -12.27 1.62 -3.73
N LYS A 55 -13.35 1.76 -4.50
CA LYS A 55 -14.70 1.31 -4.12
C LYS A 55 -14.78 -0.19 -3.84
N TYR A 56 -14.08 -0.99 -4.64
CA TYR A 56 -14.04 -2.45 -4.48
C TYR A 56 -13.19 -2.83 -3.27
N VAL A 57 -12.10 -2.11 -3.02
CA VAL A 57 -11.30 -2.33 -1.81
C VAL A 57 -12.12 -2.01 -0.56
N ILE A 58 -12.80 -0.86 -0.53
CA ILE A 58 -13.71 -0.45 0.56
C ILE A 58 -14.82 -1.48 0.77
N TYR A 59 -15.41 -2.00 -0.31
CA TYR A 59 -16.44 -3.04 -0.24
C TYR A 59 -16.01 -4.27 0.57
N TYR A 60 -14.73 -4.65 0.49
CA TYR A 60 -14.18 -5.76 1.27
C TYR A 60 -13.63 -5.32 2.64
N ALA A 61 -12.99 -4.15 2.70
CA ALA A 61 -12.26 -3.70 3.86
C ALA A 61 -13.20 -3.23 4.98
N ASP A 62 -14.35 -2.67 4.61
CA ASP A 62 -15.36 -2.16 5.53
C ASP A 62 -16.68 -2.95 5.44
N ALA A 63 -16.61 -4.21 4.99
CA ALA A 63 -17.75 -5.12 4.84
C ALA A 63 -18.48 -5.33 6.17
N ASP A 64 -19.81 -5.30 6.13
CA ASP A 64 -20.64 -5.60 7.28
C ASP A 64 -20.58 -7.11 7.60
N PRO A 65 -20.10 -7.51 8.79
CA PRO A 65 -20.02 -8.91 9.17
C PRO A 65 -21.38 -9.60 9.34
N GLU A 66 -22.45 -8.84 9.60
CA GLU A 66 -23.79 -9.35 9.83
C GLU A 66 -24.66 -9.38 8.55
N ILE A 67 -24.37 -8.49 7.59
CA ILE A 67 -25.17 -8.32 6.37
C ILE A 67 -24.28 -8.41 5.12
N PRO A 68 -24.19 -9.60 4.48
CA PRO A 68 -23.39 -9.78 3.27
C PRO A 68 -23.80 -8.82 2.15
N GLY A 69 -22.81 -8.20 1.51
CA GLY A 69 -23.02 -7.21 0.44
C GLY A 69 -23.14 -5.77 0.93
N ASN A 70 -23.25 -5.56 2.25
CA ASN A 70 -23.24 -4.24 2.83
C ASN A 70 -21.86 -3.85 3.36
N VAL A 71 -21.67 -2.55 3.58
CA VAL A 71 -20.54 -1.94 4.28
C VAL A 71 -21.02 -1.10 5.46
N ILE A 72 -20.18 -0.95 6.48
CA ILE A 72 -20.45 -0.09 7.64
C ILE A 72 -19.95 1.33 7.39
N LEU A 73 -20.85 2.31 7.37
CA LEU A 73 -20.50 3.72 7.14
C LEU A 73 -19.79 4.32 8.37
N ILE A 74 -18.67 5.02 8.16
CA ILE A 74 -17.79 5.49 9.25
C ILE A 74 -18.53 6.35 10.29
N TYR A 75 -19.21 7.41 9.85
CA TYR A 75 -19.80 8.40 10.77
C TYR A 75 -21.19 8.03 11.29
N THR A 76 -22.05 7.43 10.46
CA THR A 76 -23.41 7.06 10.86
C THR A 76 -23.47 5.69 11.54
N GLY A 77 -22.45 4.83 11.37
CA GLY A 77 -22.49 3.43 11.78
C GLY A 77 -23.54 2.59 11.04
N ARG A 78 -24.20 3.15 10.03
CA ARG A 78 -25.28 2.49 9.29
C ARG A 78 -24.69 1.42 8.38
N SER A 79 -25.30 0.24 8.35
CA SER A 79 -25.10 -0.76 7.30
C SER A 79 -25.78 -0.33 6.00
N GLN A 80 -25.04 -0.29 4.91
CA GLN A 80 -25.52 0.19 3.60
C GLN A 80 -25.08 -0.75 2.48
N ASP A 81 -25.93 -0.96 1.46
CA ASP A 81 -25.55 -1.68 0.23
C ASP A 81 -24.24 -1.10 -0.33
N GLY A 82 -23.21 -1.95 -0.40
CA GLY A 82 -21.86 -1.57 -0.81
C GLY A 82 -21.73 -1.17 -2.28
N PHE A 83 -22.79 -1.32 -3.09
CA PHE A 83 -22.83 -0.90 -4.49
C PHE A 83 -23.71 0.33 -4.75
N ASP A 84 -24.40 0.89 -3.73
CA ASP A 84 -25.28 2.07 -3.86
C ASP A 84 -24.49 3.40 -3.89
N TYR A 85 -23.44 3.45 -4.70
CA TYR A 85 -22.59 4.65 -4.81
C TYR A 85 -23.32 5.81 -5.49
N GLY A 86 -23.24 7.00 -4.90
CA GLY A 86 -23.82 8.20 -5.46
C GLY A 86 -23.44 9.49 -4.74
N ILE A 87 -24.09 10.58 -5.14
CA ILE A 87 -23.86 11.94 -4.61
C ILE A 87 -25.11 12.53 -3.92
N GLY A 88 -26.23 11.81 -3.90
CA GLY A 88 -27.50 12.32 -3.38
C GLY A 88 -27.87 11.71 -2.03
N GLY A 89 -28.15 12.55 -1.03
CA GLY A 89 -28.72 12.15 0.27
C GLY A 89 -28.05 10.91 0.86
N ASN A 90 -28.85 9.87 1.12
CA ASN A 90 -28.43 8.66 1.83
C ASN A 90 -27.61 7.65 1.01
N GLN A 91 -27.13 8.02 -0.18
CA GLN A 91 -26.31 7.13 -1.01
C GLN A 91 -24.90 6.96 -0.42
N LEU A 92 -24.26 5.84 -0.75
CA LEU A 92 -22.88 5.55 -0.39
C LEU A 92 -21.93 6.52 -1.12
N ASN A 93 -21.03 7.13 -0.36
CA ASN A 93 -19.97 8.00 -0.84
C ASN A 93 -18.62 7.55 -0.23
N ARG A 94 -17.54 8.23 -0.60
CA ARG A 94 -16.19 7.97 -0.07
C ARG A 94 -15.74 9.21 0.68
N GLU A 95 -15.49 9.01 1.97
CA GLU A 95 -14.88 10.01 2.81
C GLU A 95 -13.37 9.96 2.62
N HIS A 96 -12.77 11.14 2.44
CA HIS A 96 -11.33 11.35 2.59
C HIS A 96 -11.09 11.83 4.00
N VAL A 97 -10.72 10.93 4.91
CA VAL A 97 -10.57 11.27 6.34
C VAL A 97 -9.58 12.43 6.50
N TRP A 98 -8.43 12.38 5.84
CA TRP A 98 -7.68 13.56 5.47
C TRP A 98 -8.28 14.17 4.20
N ALA A 99 -8.99 15.29 4.33
CA ALA A 99 -9.71 15.91 3.23
C ALA A 99 -8.75 16.37 2.11
N LYS A 100 -9.08 16.06 0.84
CA LYS A 100 -8.28 16.44 -0.35
C LYS A 100 -7.94 17.92 -0.44
N SER A 101 -8.80 18.76 0.12
CA SER A 101 -8.67 20.22 0.13
C SER A 101 -7.56 20.71 1.06
N HIS A 102 -7.12 19.91 2.03
CA HIS A 102 -5.95 20.17 2.87
C HIS A 102 -4.70 19.67 2.13
N GLY A 103 -4.21 20.49 1.20
CA GLY A 103 -3.10 20.15 0.30
C GLY A 103 -3.46 20.02 -1.19
N HIS A 104 -4.71 20.24 -1.58
CA HIS A 104 -5.13 20.27 -2.99
C HIS A 104 -4.75 19.03 -3.83
N PHE A 105 -4.73 17.84 -3.24
CA PHE A 105 -4.27 16.61 -3.92
C PHE A 105 -5.38 15.86 -4.69
N SER A 106 -6.44 16.56 -5.11
CA SER A 106 -7.52 15.94 -5.87
C SER A 106 -7.05 15.43 -7.22
N GLY A 107 -7.22 14.13 -7.45
CA GLY A 107 -6.73 13.44 -8.64
C GLY A 107 -5.21 13.22 -8.67
N ILE A 108 -4.51 13.50 -7.57
CA ILE A 108 -3.05 13.31 -7.46
C ILE A 108 -2.78 11.97 -6.77
N LEU A 109 -2.29 11.00 -7.55
CA LEU A 109 -1.86 9.70 -7.03
C LEU A 109 -0.46 9.81 -6.38
N PRO A 110 -0.18 9.00 -5.33
CA PRO A 110 -1.05 7.97 -4.76
C PRO A 110 -2.09 8.47 -3.74
N MET A 111 -1.92 9.70 -3.25
CA MET A 111 -2.69 10.30 -2.14
C MET A 111 -4.20 10.28 -2.32
N ASP A 112 -4.67 10.56 -3.54
CA ASP A 112 -6.10 10.65 -3.86
C ASP A 112 -6.84 9.31 -3.69
N SER A 113 -6.12 8.21 -3.96
CA SER A 113 -6.64 6.84 -4.03
C SER A 113 -6.29 5.99 -2.82
N ASP A 114 -5.48 6.50 -1.90
CA ASP A 114 -4.98 5.73 -0.77
C ASP A 114 -6.14 5.28 0.12
N VAL A 115 -6.46 3.98 0.06
CA VAL A 115 -7.61 3.40 0.75
C VAL A 115 -7.42 3.41 2.25
N HIS A 116 -6.20 3.51 2.79
CA HIS A 116 -6.05 3.76 4.22
C HIS A 116 -6.74 5.07 4.65
N ASN A 117 -6.84 6.06 3.75
CA ASN A 117 -7.53 7.33 3.93
C ASN A 117 -8.99 7.37 3.45
N LEU A 118 -9.45 6.35 2.72
CA LEU A 118 -10.79 6.29 2.15
C LEU A 118 -11.73 5.43 3.00
N LYS A 119 -12.84 6.00 3.45
CA LYS A 119 -13.84 5.28 4.26
C LYS A 119 -15.23 5.39 3.62
N PRO A 120 -16.09 4.36 3.74
CA PRO A 120 -17.46 4.45 3.26
C PRO A 120 -18.24 5.43 4.14
N VAL A 121 -19.03 6.32 3.53
CA VAL A 121 -19.77 7.36 4.24
C VAL A 121 -21.10 7.65 3.56
N ASP A 122 -22.06 8.19 4.32
CA ASP A 122 -23.30 8.73 3.77
C ASP A 122 -23.02 10.05 3.02
N ALA A 123 -23.55 10.24 1.81
CA ALA A 123 -23.20 11.39 0.97
C ALA A 123 -23.63 12.74 1.58
N SER A 124 -24.76 12.83 2.27
CA SER A 124 -25.19 14.04 2.99
C SER A 124 -24.32 14.34 4.19
N VAL A 125 -23.92 13.30 4.94
CA VAL A 125 -23.01 13.46 6.07
C VAL A 125 -21.61 13.86 5.59
N ASN A 126 -21.12 13.28 4.50
CA ASN A 126 -19.84 13.67 3.89
C ASN A 126 -19.83 15.15 3.48
N SER A 127 -20.92 15.59 2.83
CA SER A 127 -21.11 16.99 2.45
C SER A 127 -21.10 17.93 3.66
N SER A 128 -21.66 17.49 4.79
CA SER A 128 -21.71 18.25 6.04
C SER A 128 -20.35 18.29 6.76
N ARG A 129 -19.60 17.18 6.73
CA ARG A 129 -18.24 17.09 7.25
C ARG A 129 -17.30 18.02 6.48
N SER A 130 -17.45 18.10 5.16
CA SER A 130 -16.71 19.00 4.28
C SER A 130 -15.18 18.85 4.46
N ASN A 131 -14.48 19.93 4.80
CA ASN A 131 -13.05 19.97 5.10
C ASN A 131 -12.79 20.37 6.56
N LEU A 132 -13.72 20.06 7.47
CA LEU A 132 -13.53 20.41 8.87
C LEU A 132 -12.39 19.61 9.48
N ASP A 133 -11.56 20.29 10.27
CA ASP A 133 -10.58 19.65 11.14
C ASP A 133 -11.28 18.81 12.22
N PHE A 134 -10.59 17.79 12.73
CA PHE A 134 -11.12 16.97 13.81
C PHE A 134 -10.81 17.58 15.18
N ASP A 135 -11.85 17.75 16.01
CA ASP A 135 -11.79 18.15 17.43
C ASP A 135 -13.14 17.84 18.10
N TYR A 136 -13.16 17.86 19.42
CA TYR A 136 -14.40 17.91 20.18
C TYR A 136 -15.28 19.08 19.74
N SER A 137 -16.56 18.81 19.57
CA SER A 137 -17.49 19.73 18.92
C SER A 137 -18.76 19.95 19.74
N LEU A 138 -19.49 21.04 19.44
CA LEU A 138 -20.55 21.53 20.32
C LEU A 138 -21.94 20.98 20.01
N TYR A 139 -22.27 20.77 18.74
CA TYR A 139 -23.65 20.50 18.31
C TYR A 139 -23.80 19.09 17.74
N PRO A 140 -24.79 18.30 18.17
CA PRO A 140 -25.05 17.01 17.55
C PRO A 140 -25.44 17.18 16.08
N HIS A 141 -24.95 16.28 15.23
CA HIS A 141 -25.32 16.28 13.83
C HIS A 141 -26.73 15.66 13.65
N PRO A 142 -27.62 16.22 12.81
CA PRO A 142 -29.02 15.79 12.73
C PRO A 142 -29.23 14.41 12.10
N GLU A 143 -28.28 13.95 11.27
CA GLU A 143 -28.34 12.65 10.58
C GLU A 143 -27.41 11.61 11.21
N ALA A 144 -26.10 11.84 11.21
CA ALA A 144 -25.14 11.11 12.04
C ALA A 144 -25.27 11.49 13.52
N THR A 145 -26.34 11.03 14.20
CA THR A 145 -26.76 11.50 15.53
C THR A 145 -25.75 11.30 16.66
N GLU A 146 -24.76 10.42 16.47
CA GLU A 146 -23.67 10.17 17.42
C GLU A 146 -22.42 11.03 17.12
N CYS A 147 -22.38 11.71 15.97
CA CYS A 147 -21.37 12.71 15.66
C CYS A 147 -21.78 14.09 16.15
N LYS A 148 -20.79 14.96 16.36
CA LYS A 148 -21.00 16.39 16.61
C LYS A 148 -20.20 17.23 15.63
N PHE A 149 -20.59 18.49 15.48
CA PHE A 149 -19.85 19.46 14.68
C PHE A 149 -19.97 20.85 15.29
N THR A 150 -18.97 21.68 15.02
CA THR A 150 -19.02 23.12 15.26
C THR A 150 -18.97 23.78 13.88
N PRO A 151 -20.04 24.46 13.43
CA PRO A 151 -20.13 24.97 12.05
C PRO A 151 -18.91 25.77 11.62
N GLY A 152 -18.25 25.32 10.55
CA GLY A 152 -17.07 25.98 9.99
C GLY A 152 -15.81 25.89 10.85
N VAL A 153 -15.80 25.05 11.89
CA VAL A 153 -14.66 24.92 12.82
C VAL A 153 -14.18 23.48 12.92
N SER A 154 -15.05 22.54 13.31
CA SER A 154 -14.61 21.18 13.65
C SER A 154 -15.68 20.12 13.45
N TRP A 155 -15.24 18.88 13.27
CA TRP A 155 -16.04 17.67 13.28
C TRP A 155 -15.58 16.72 14.39
N GLU A 156 -16.52 16.15 15.14
CA GLU A 156 -16.30 15.10 16.14
C GLU A 156 -17.05 13.83 15.66
N PRO A 157 -16.34 12.75 15.31
CA PRO A 157 -16.99 11.50 14.96
C PRO A 157 -17.62 10.83 16.19
N ARG A 158 -18.45 9.80 15.95
CA ARG A 158 -18.98 8.94 17.02
C ARG A 158 -17.84 8.27 17.80
N ASP A 159 -18.07 7.97 19.07
CA ASP A 159 -17.03 7.48 19.98
C ASP A 159 -16.35 6.20 19.46
N ALA A 160 -17.11 5.30 18.83
CA ALA A 160 -16.64 4.01 18.34
C ALA A 160 -15.83 4.04 17.01
N VAL A 161 -15.44 5.23 16.51
CA VAL A 161 -14.46 5.36 15.40
C VAL A 161 -13.49 6.53 15.63
N LYS A 162 -13.42 7.05 16.86
CA LYS A 162 -12.52 8.16 17.19
C LYS A 162 -11.07 7.74 16.99
N GLY A 163 -10.75 6.50 17.35
CA GLY A 163 -9.46 5.87 17.15
C GLY A 163 -9.15 5.65 15.68
N ASP A 164 -10.08 5.09 14.89
CA ASP A 164 -9.91 4.91 13.44
C ASP A 164 -9.53 6.22 12.74
N VAL A 165 -10.26 7.30 13.07
CA VAL A 165 -10.04 8.62 12.47
C VAL A 165 -8.68 9.15 12.87
N ALA A 166 -8.32 9.05 14.16
CA ALA A 166 -7.01 9.48 14.64
C ALA A 166 -5.86 8.73 13.95
N ARG A 167 -5.91 7.40 13.92
CA ARG A 167 -4.89 6.54 13.28
C ARG A 167 -4.82 6.74 11.77
N THR A 168 -5.91 7.11 11.12
CA THR A 168 -5.90 7.49 9.70
C THR A 168 -5.18 8.81 9.48
N ILE A 169 -5.40 9.83 10.32
CA ILE A 169 -4.69 11.11 10.24
C ILE A 169 -3.19 10.95 10.53
N PHE A 170 -2.83 10.19 11.57
CA PHE A 170 -1.43 9.88 11.88
C PHE A 170 -0.74 9.10 10.75
N TYR A 171 -1.44 8.17 10.11
CA TYR A 171 -0.95 7.48 8.93
C TYR A 171 -0.64 8.43 7.80
N MET A 172 -1.54 9.37 7.49
CA MET A 172 -1.32 10.34 6.41
C MET A 172 -0.12 11.25 6.67
N ASP A 173 0.08 11.71 7.91
CA ASP A 173 1.27 12.48 8.32
C ASP A 173 2.57 11.65 8.22
N ALA A 174 2.55 10.37 8.62
CA ALA A 174 3.74 9.50 8.53
C ALA A 174 4.04 9.01 7.11
N ARG A 175 3.01 8.77 6.30
CA ARG A 175 3.16 8.23 4.95
C ARG A 175 3.67 9.29 3.98
N TYR A 176 3.22 10.54 4.08
CA TYR A 176 3.46 11.56 3.08
C TYR A 176 4.42 12.64 3.61
N GLU A 177 5.73 12.47 3.33
CA GLU A 177 6.84 13.30 3.84
C GLU A 177 7.75 13.90 2.73
N TRP A 178 7.18 14.43 1.64
CA TRP A 178 7.94 15.00 0.49
C TRP A 178 8.82 14.04 -0.32
N THR A 179 8.65 12.72 -0.19
CA THR A 179 9.41 11.76 -1.00
C THR A 179 8.72 11.49 -2.34
N ASN A 180 9.49 11.15 -3.38
CA ASN A 180 8.98 10.79 -4.71
C ASN A 180 8.08 11.85 -5.39
N GLY A 181 8.27 13.14 -5.06
CA GLY A 181 7.43 14.23 -5.59
C GLY A 181 6.04 14.32 -4.97
N GLU A 182 5.77 13.53 -3.93
CA GLU A 182 4.52 13.57 -3.16
C GLU A 182 4.50 14.80 -2.24
N MET A 183 3.31 15.24 -1.84
CA MET A 183 3.14 16.35 -0.90
C MET A 183 3.43 15.91 0.54
N ASN A 184 3.90 16.82 1.39
CA ASN A 184 3.95 16.57 2.83
C ASN A 184 2.66 16.97 3.50
N LEU A 185 2.07 16.01 4.21
CA LEU A 185 0.92 16.23 5.05
C LEU A 185 1.39 16.32 6.49
N THR A 186 0.80 17.20 7.30
CA THR A 186 1.26 17.40 8.69
C THR A 186 0.12 17.56 9.67
N VAL A 187 0.04 16.66 10.66
CA VAL A 187 -0.89 16.85 11.77
C VAL A 187 -0.40 18.04 12.61
N VAL A 188 -1.31 18.94 12.98
CA VAL A 188 -1.01 20.13 13.81
C VAL A 188 -1.85 20.12 15.07
N ASP A 189 -1.67 21.07 15.99
CA ASP A 189 -2.47 21.16 17.23
C ASP A 189 -3.45 22.34 17.20
N GLN A 190 -4.22 22.47 16.11
CA GLN A 190 -5.16 23.57 15.92
C GLN A 190 -6.27 23.21 14.92
N VAL A 191 -7.35 23.99 14.89
CA VAL A 191 -8.44 23.85 13.91
C VAL A 191 -8.47 25.05 12.96
N ASN A 192 -9.21 24.93 11.86
CA ASN A 192 -9.27 25.86 10.72
C ASN A 192 -7.96 25.94 9.93
N THR A 193 -7.38 24.79 9.62
CA THR A 193 -6.08 24.67 8.95
C THR A 193 -6.16 24.74 7.42
N TYR A 194 -7.35 24.57 6.84
CA TYR A 194 -7.60 24.74 5.41
C TYR A 194 -7.13 26.14 4.91
N PRO A 195 -6.46 26.24 3.74
CA PRO A 195 -6.19 25.20 2.75
C PRO A 195 -4.81 24.51 2.86
N GLN A 196 -4.08 24.73 3.95
CA GLN A 196 -2.75 24.16 4.09
C GLN A 196 -2.81 22.62 4.12
N PRO A 197 -1.74 21.91 3.75
CA PRO A 197 -1.62 20.46 3.93
C PRO A 197 -1.41 20.09 5.41
N GLU A 198 -2.18 20.73 6.28
CA GLU A 198 -2.21 20.55 7.71
C GLU A 198 -3.57 19.96 8.09
N HIS A 199 -3.67 19.16 9.15
CA HIS A 199 -4.98 18.68 9.62
C HIS A 199 -5.01 18.52 11.13
N GLY A 200 -6.14 18.93 11.71
CA GLY A 200 -6.60 18.48 13.01
C GLY A 200 -5.92 19.13 14.21
N LYS A 201 -6.50 18.82 15.37
CA LYS A 201 -5.98 19.16 16.68
C LYS A 201 -5.35 17.94 17.33
N LEU A 202 -4.03 17.85 17.23
CA LEU A 202 -3.20 16.76 17.72
C LEU A 202 -3.57 16.31 19.14
N SER A 203 -3.83 17.25 20.06
CA SER A 203 -4.19 16.92 21.44
C SER A 203 -5.44 16.05 21.52
N ALA A 204 -6.46 16.33 20.69
CA ALA A 204 -7.69 15.55 20.65
C ALA A 204 -7.47 14.19 19.98
N LEU A 205 -6.69 14.14 18.90
CA LEU A 205 -6.38 12.90 18.17
C LEU A 205 -5.57 11.92 19.04
N LEU A 206 -4.63 12.43 19.85
CA LEU A 206 -3.90 11.62 20.82
C LEU A 206 -4.83 11.01 21.87
N GLU A 207 -5.77 11.79 22.40
CA GLU A 207 -6.77 11.31 23.36
C GLU A 207 -7.68 10.25 22.73
N TRP A 208 -8.13 10.48 21.49
CA TRP A 208 -8.99 9.56 20.76
C TRP A 208 -8.32 8.21 20.48
N ASN A 209 -7.03 8.21 20.14
CA ASN A 209 -6.28 6.97 19.94
C ASN A 209 -6.21 6.10 21.20
N GLU A 210 -6.11 6.71 22.39
CA GLU A 210 -6.02 5.99 23.67
C GLU A 210 -7.40 5.53 24.18
N MET A 211 -8.47 6.27 23.88
CA MET A 211 -9.84 5.91 24.29
C MET A 211 -10.45 4.80 23.43
N ASP A 212 -10.04 4.71 22.16
CA ASP A 212 -10.59 3.82 21.16
C ASP A 212 -9.46 3.03 20.49
N LEU A 213 -9.02 1.95 21.15
CA LEU A 213 -7.96 1.07 20.65
C LEU A 213 -8.41 0.30 19.40
N PRO A 214 -7.49 -0.11 18.51
CA PRO A 214 -7.85 -0.86 17.32
C PRO A 214 -8.62 -2.14 17.67
N ASP A 215 -9.74 -2.34 17.00
CA ASP A 215 -10.57 -3.54 17.11
C ASP A 215 -10.36 -4.50 15.93
N LEU A 216 -11.04 -5.64 15.98
CA LEU A 216 -10.92 -6.66 14.94
C LEU A 216 -11.40 -6.17 13.55
N PHE A 217 -12.36 -5.25 13.50
CA PHE A 217 -12.83 -4.66 12.25
C PHE A 217 -11.72 -3.82 11.61
N GLU A 218 -11.03 -3.00 12.42
CA GLU A 218 -9.93 -2.16 11.96
C GLU A 218 -8.69 -2.97 11.56
N TYR A 219 -8.32 -4.02 12.31
CA TYR A 219 -7.27 -4.95 11.90
C TYR A 219 -7.61 -5.65 10.58
N ASN A 220 -8.85 -6.14 10.41
CA ASN A 220 -9.30 -6.73 9.15
C ASN A 220 -9.17 -5.74 8.01
N ARG A 221 -9.60 -4.50 8.21
CA ARG A 221 -9.46 -3.44 7.22
C ARG A 221 -8.00 -3.23 6.82
N ASN A 222 -7.08 -3.14 7.78
CA ASN A 222 -5.64 -3.00 7.51
C ASN A 222 -5.10 -4.16 6.67
N ASN A 223 -5.54 -5.39 6.97
CA ASN A 223 -5.18 -6.60 6.21
C ASN A 223 -5.73 -6.59 4.78
N VAL A 224 -7.00 -6.20 4.60
CA VAL A 224 -7.60 -6.12 3.27
C VAL A 224 -6.89 -5.05 2.44
N VAL A 225 -6.70 -3.84 2.96
CA VAL A 225 -6.01 -2.78 2.22
C VAL A 225 -4.58 -3.21 1.86
N HIS A 226 -3.86 -3.86 2.77
CA HIS A 226 -2.51 -4.37 2.52
C HIS A 226 -2.46 -5.34 1.33
N ARG A 227 -3.45 -6.21 1.15
CA ARG A 227 -3.48 -7.16 0.01
C ARG A 227 -3.46 -6.45 -1.34
N PHE A 228 -4.03 -5.26 -1.43
CA PHE A 228 -4.11 -4.47 -2.67
C PHE A 228 -2.97 -3.44 -2.78
N GLN A 229 -2.76 -2.63 -1.74
CA GLN A 229 -1.77 -1.54 -1.75
C GLN A 229 -0.36 -1.97 -1.34
N LYS A 230 -0.19 -3.15 -0.74
CA LYS A 230 1.11 -3.66 -0.24
C LYS A 230 1.80 -2.80 0.82
N ASN A 231 1.08 -1.83 1.40
CA ASN A 231 1.49 -1.14 2.62
C ASN A 231 0.43 -1.26 3.72
N ARG A 232 0.84 -1.00 4.96
CA ARG A 232 -0.01 -1.09 6.15
C ARG A 232 -0.09 0.25 6.86
N ASN A 233 -1.15 0.48 7.62
CA ASN A 233 -1.20 1.54 8.60
C ASN A 233 -0.51 1.07 9.89
N PRO A 234 0.67 1.62 10.24
CA PRO A 234 1.45 1.15 11.39
C PRO A 234 0.77 1.44 12.73
N PHE A 235 -0.11 2.44 12.77
CA PHE A 235 -0.81 2.85 13.99
C PHE A 235 -1.99 1.93 14.32
N ILE A 236 -2.45 1.14 13.35
CA ILE A 236 -3.42 0.05 13.59
C ILE A 236 -2.69 -1.17 14.14
N ASP A 237 -1.59 -1.58 13.49
CA ASP A 237 -0.83 -2.77 13.91
C ASP A 237 -0.14 -2.57 15.28
N ASN A 238 0.30 -1.34 15.57
CA ASN A 238 0.93 -0.97 16.82
C ASN A 238 0.51 0.45 17.25
N PRO A 239 -0.60 0.60 18.01
CA PRO A 239 -1.12 1.91 18.42
C PRO A 239 -0.17 2.69 19.35
N ASP A 240 0.81 2.03 19.97
CA ASP A 240 1.82 2.67 20.82
C ASP A 240 2.72 3.62 20.04
N PHE A 241 2.89 3.40 18.72
CA PHE A 241 3.67 4.29 17.87
C PHE A 241 3.14 5.73 17.88
N VAL A 242 1.84 5.93 18.04
CA VAL A 242 1.24 7.28 18.14
C VAL A 242 1.85 8.03 19.33
N GLY A 243 1.79 7.42 20.52
CA GLY A 243 2.32 8.01 21.74
C GLY A 243 3.84 8.17 21.74
N LEU A 244 4.57 7.32 20.99
CA LEU A 244 6.03 7.40 20.85
C LEU A 244 6.50 8.49 19.88
N ILE A 245 5.67 8.88 18.90
CA ILE A 245 6.01 9.91 17.91
C ILE A 245 5.55 11.29 18.37
N TRP A 246 4.26 11.42 18.71
CA TRP A 246 3.64 12.73 18.98
C TRP A 246 3.23 12.94 20.44
N GLY A 247 3.23 11.87 21.26
CA GLY A 247 2.89 11.94 22.68
C GLY A 247 4.11 11.87 23.61
N ASP A 248 3.82 11.58 24.89
CA ASP A 248 4.82 11.49 25.96
C ASP A 248 5.15 10.02 26.33
N LYS A 249 4.80 9.05 25.47
CA LYS A 249 5.03 7.63 25.76
C LYS A 249 6.53 7.35 25.84
N SER A 250 6.95 6.68 26.90
CA SER A 250 8.33 6.22 27.05
C SER A 250 8.55 4.90 26.30
N LEU A 251 9.77 4.69 25.80
CA LEU A 251 10.17 3.40 25.26
C LEU A 251 10.01 2.28 26.31
N PRO A 252 9.62 1.06 25.90
CA PRO A 252 9.62 -0.08 26.81
C PRO A 252 11.03 -0.32 27.34
N TYR A 253 11.12 -0.84 28.57
CA TYR A 253 12.42 -1.14 29.17
C TYR A 253 13.18 -2.21 28.38
N PHE A 254 12.48 -3.30 28.00
CA PHE A 254 13.01 -4.28 27.06
C PHE A 254 12.51 -3.97 25.67
N SER A 255 13.44 -3.63 24.79
CA SER A 255 13.21 -3.52 23.36
C SER A 255 13.25 -4.91 22.75
N ILE A 256 12.11 -5.40 22.28
CA ILE A 256 11.99 -6.68 21.58
C ILE A 256 11.93 -6.36 20.10
N GLY A 257 12.87 -6.89 19.32
CA GLY A 257 13.03 -6.56 17.92
C GLY A 257 13.53 -7.69 17.06
N ASP A 258 13.77 -7.38 15.80
CA ASP A 258 14.29 -8.31 14.80
C ASP A 258 13.52 -9.64 14.79
N ILE A 259 12.19 -9.57 14.98
CA ILE A 259 11.34 -10.75 15.04
C ILE A 259 11.32 -11.39 13.65
N ALA A 260 11.63 -12.69 13.59
CA ALA A 260 11.69 -13.46 12.36
C ALA A 260 11.25 -14.90 12.59
N LEU A 261 10.71 -15.55 11.56
CA LEU A 261 10.42 -16.97 11.54
C LEU A 261 11.36 -17.67 10.56
N SER A 262 11.70 -18.94 10.80
CA SER A 262 12.44 -19.77 9.84
C SER A 262 11.66 -20.00 8.54
N ASP A 263 10.33 -20.09 8.64
CA ASP A 263 9.36 -20.09 7.55
C ASP A 263 8.06 -19.48 8.11
N ASP A 264 7.51 -18.46 7.46
CA ASP A 264 6.25 -17.81 7.81
C ASP A 264 5.05 -18.42 7.08
N GLN A 265 5.29 -19.42 6.24
CA GLN A 265 4.27 -20.18 5.53
C GLN A 265 4.65 -21.67 5.48
N PRO A 266 4.87 -22.33 6.64
CA PRO A 266 5.27 -23.73 6.70
C PRO A 266 4.16 -24.64 6.19
N TYR A 267 4.50 -25.81 5.66
CA TYR A 267 3.52 -26.86 5.45
C TYR A 267 3.16 -27.58 6.76
N GLU A 268 2.03 -28.29 6.75
CA GLU A 268 1.61 -29.13 7.88
C GLU A 268 2.75 -30.07 8.32
N GLY A 269 3.00 -30.11 9.64
CA GLY A 269 4.04 -30.94 10.23
C GLY A 269 5.47 -30.35 10.19
N GLU A 270 5.71 -29.27 9.45
CA GLU A 270 7.01 -28.60 9.45
C GLU A 270 7.20 -27.79 10.75
N SER A 271 8.42 -27.83 11.29
CA SER A 271 8.78 -27.08 12.49
C SER A 271 9.14 -25.65 12.11
N VAL A 272 8.63 -24.67 12.88
CA VAL A 272 8.97 -23.26 12.73
C VAL A 272 9.81 -22.81 13.92
N VAL A 273 10.93 -22.15 13.65
CA VAL A 273 11.75 -21.52 14.67
C VAL A 273 11.49 -20.03 14.65
N LEU A 274 11.05 -19.48 15.79
CA LEU A 274 10.97 -18.06 16.05
C LEU A 274 12.32 -17.53 16.51
N TYR A 275 12.74 -16.38 15.98
CA TYR A 275 13.93 -15.64 16.38
C TYR A 275 13.55 -14.21 16.79
N CYS A 276 14.25 -13.65 17.78
CA CYS A 276 14.20 -12.22 18.08
C CYS A 276 15.47 -11.71 18.79
N SER A 277 15.67 -10.40 18.72
CA SER A 277 16.63 -9.66 19.55
C SER A 277 15.91 -9.04 20.75
N ILE A 278 16.57 -9.00 21.91
CA ILE A 278 16.04 -8.33 23.11
C ILE A 278 17.14 -7.51 23.76
N TYR A 279 16.89 -6.22 23.96
CA TYR A 279 17.82 -5.30 24.60
C TYR A 279 17.15 -4.47 25.71
N PRO A 280 17.77 -4.35 26.91
CA PRO A 280 18.94 -5.09 27.38
C PRO A 280 18.63 -6.59 27.50
N SER A 281 19.63 -7.46 27.40
CA SER A 281 19.40 -8.91 27.46
C SER A 281 18.83 -9.32 28.84
N PRO A 282 17.62 -9.89 28.91
CA PRO A 282 17.02 -10.35 30.17
C PRO A 282 17.63 -11.69 30.63
N ALA A 283 17.26 -12.12 31.84
CA ALA A 283 17.56 -13.48 32.31
C ALA A 283 16.77 -14.53 31.50
N THR A 284 17.40 -15.65 31.18
CA THR A 284 16.84 -16.69 30.29
C THR A 284 15.53 -17.29 30.77
N ASP A 285 15.33 -17.41 32.08
CA ASP A 285 14.09 -17.93 32.67
C ASP A 285 12.91 -16.94 32.59
N LYS A 286 13.12 -15.77 31.98
CA LYS A 286 12.12 -14.69 31.88
C LYS A 286 11.72 -14.30 30.45
N VAL A 287 12.20 -15.04 29.45
CA VAL A 287 11.80 -14.82 28.06
C VAL A 287 10.92 -15.95 27.58
N LYS A 288 9.73 -15.59 27.10
CA LYS A 288 8.73 -16.54 26.65
C LYS A 288 8.10 -16.07 25.36
N VAL A 289 7.70 -17.02 24.52
CA VAL A 289 6.71 -16.76 23.48
C VAL A 289 5.35 -17.26 23.99
N MET A 290 4.34 -16.41 23.90
CA MET A 290 2.94 -16.74 24.14
C MET A 290 2.35 -17.11 22.78
N VAL A 291 1.65 -18.25 22.68
CA VAL A 291 1.15 -18.80 21.41
C VAL A 291 -0.33 -19.17 21.58
N GLY A 292 -1.15 -18.90 20.57
CA GLY A 292 -2.57 -19.23 20.57
C GLY A 292 -3.20 -19.35 19.19
N SER A 293 -4.45 -19.77 19.19
CA SER A 293 -5.31 -19.94 18.02
C SER A 293 -6.25 -18.77 17.74
N ASP A 294 -6.27 -17.76 18.62
CA ASP A 294 -7.02 -16.51 18.45
C ASP A 294 -6.08 -15.30 18.61
N PHE A 295 -6.37 -14.21 17.91
CA PHE A 295 -5.59 -12.98 17.95
C PHE A 295 -5.48 -12.39 19.37
N ASN A 296 -6.51 -12.54 20.20
CA ASN A 296 -6.59 -11.97 21.55
C ASN A 296 -6.36 -13.00 22.67
N GLU A 297 -6.22 -14.29 22.35
CA GLU A 297 -6.10 -15.36 23.34
C GLU A 297 -4.89 -16.25 23.07
N PHE A 298 -3.97 -16.30 24.04
CA PHE A 298 -2.82 -17.19 24.01
C PHE A 298 -3.08 -18.43 24.86
N ASP A 299 -2.98 -19.60 24.21
CA ASP A 299 -3.29 -20.90 24.78
C ASP A 299 -2.16 -21.44 25.68
N TYR A 300 -0.89 -21.15 25.35
CA TYR A 300 0.27 -21.63 26.09
C TYR A 300 1.50 -20.74 25.95
N GLU A 301 2.50 -20.95 26.81
CA GLU A 301 3.79 -20.25 26.77
C GLU A 301 4.95 -21.24 26.52
N ILE A 302 5.89 -20.89 25.64
CA ILE A 302 7.15 -21.62 25.42
C ILE A 302 8.31 -20.78 25.92
N MET A 303 9.23 -21.41 26.68
CA MET A 303 10.47 -20.77 27.13
C MET A 303 11.41 -20.57 25.94
N MET A 304 11.93 -19.34 25.76
CA MET A 304 12.93 -19.07 24.74
C MET A 304 14.34 -19.41 25.24
N THR A 305 15.22 -19.81 24.32
CA THR A 305 16.64 -20.07 24.59
C THR A 305 17.49 -19.01 23.91
N PHE A 306 18.59 -18.59 24.55
CA PHE A 306 19.52 -17.63 23.95
C PHE A 306 20.67 -18.38 23.29
N ASN A 307 20.81 -18.25 21.97
CA ASN A 307 21.85 -18.92 21.19
C ASN A 307 22.36 -18.00 20.07
N ASN A 308 23.67 -17.99 19.83
CA ASN A 308 24.31 -17.21 18.76
C ASN A 308 23.91 -15.71 18.72
N GLY A 309 23.60 -15.12 19.88
CA GLY A 309 23.23 -13.71 19.98
C GLY A 309 21.74 -13.40 19.80
N LEU A 310 20.89 -14.40 19.58
CA LEU A 310 19.44 -14.25 19.42
C LEU A 310 18.67 -15.14 20.41
N TRP A 311 17.45 -14.72 20.73
CA TRP A 311 16.48 -15.55 21.41
C TRP A 311 15.74 -16.40 20.39
N GLN A 312 15.55 -17.68 20.69
CA GLN A 312 14.87 -18.61 19.80
C GLN A 312 13.92 -19.56 20.53
N ALA A 313 12.84 -19.94 19.87
CA ALA A 313 11.90 -20.97 20.33
C ALA A 313 11.33 -21.76 19.14
N ASP A 314 11.21 -23.07 19.31
CA ASP A 314 10.51 -23.94 18.37
C ASP A 314 9.00 -23.82 18.61
N LEU A 315 8.27 -23.36 17.60
CA LEU A 315 6.81 -23.37 17.60
C LEU A 315 6.32 -24.75 17.19
N LEU A 316 5.23 -25.20 17.81
CA LEU A 316 4.67 -26.52 17.53
C LEU A 316 4.19 -26.61 16.07
N PRO A 317 4.26 -27.79 15.43
CA PRO A 317 3.59 -28.00 14.16
C PRO A 317 2.07 -27.83 14.32
N ASN A 318 1.44 -27.20 13.33
CA ASN A 318 0.00 -26.92 13.29
C ASN A 318 -0.63 -27.55 12.04
N GLU A 319 -1.96 -27.64 12.01
CA GLU A 319 -2.70 -28.27 10.91
C GLU A 319 -2.77 -27.36 9.68
N GLU A 320 -3.02 -27.98 8.51
CA GLU A 320 -3.17 -27.23 7.26
C GLU A 320 -4.21 -26.10 7.37
N GLY A 321 -3.80 -24.89 7.00
CA GLY A 321 -4.68 -23.73 6.90
C GLY A 321 -4.95 -23.00 8.21
N GLU A 322 -4.47 -23.52 9.34
CA GLU A 322 -4.53 -22.84 10.64
C GLU A 322 -3.70 -21.54 10.63
N VAL A 323 -4.18 -20.56 11.38
CA VAL A 323 -3.45 -19.33 11.68
C VAL A 323 -2.95 -19.41 13.10
N VAL A 324 -1.64 -19.24 13.29
CA VAL A 324 -0.99 -19.30 14.59
C VAL A 324 -0.66 -17.88 15.02
N TYR A 325 -1.14 -17.49 16.20
CA TYR A 325 -0.87 -16.19 16.80
C TYR A 325 0.21 -16.32 17.86
N PHE A 326 1.11 -15.35 17.92
CA PHE A 326 2.13 -15.34 18.96
C PHE A 326 2.59 -13.93 19.34
N ALA A 327 3.09 -13.79 20.57
CA ALA A 327 3.77 -12.58 21.04
C ALA A 327 4.96 -12.96 21.94
N VAL A 328 6.02 -12.17 21.90
CA VAL A 328 7.20 -12.36 22.73
C VAL A 328 7.06 -11.51 24.00
N LYS A 329 7.34 -12.14 25.13
CA LYS A 329 7.29 -11.55 26.47
C LYS A 329 8.67 -11.63 27.10
N ALA A 330 9.17 -10.49 27.57
CA ALA A 330 10.47 -10.36 28.22
C ALA A 330 10.31 -9.58 29.53
N GLY A 331 10.95 -10.04 30.60
CA GLY A 331 10.90 -9.34 31.88
C GLY A 331 12.05 -9.66 32.83
N ASP A 332 12.13 -8.95 33.94
CA ASP A 332 13.06 -9.25 35.05
C ASP A 332 12.33 -9.32 36.42
N GLY A 333 10.99 -9.25 36.40
CA GLY A 333 10.13 -9.23 37.59
C GLY A 333 9.75 -7.82 38.04
N ALA A 334 10.56 -6.80 37.75
CA ALA A 334 10.23 -5.38 37.99
C ALA A 334 9.76 -4.69 36.71
N ASN A 335 10.35 -5.06 35.58
CA ASN A 335 10.02 -4.59 34.25
C ASN A 335 9.45 -5.74 33.41
N LEU A 336 8.44 -5.45 32.61
CA LEU A 336 7.82 -6.37 31.67
C LEU A 336 7.61 -5.64 30.35
N SER A 337 7.93 -6.30 29.24
CA SER A 337 7.61 -5.84 27.89
C SER A 337 7.05 -6.99 27.09
N ILE A 338 6.02 -6.69 26.30
CA ILE A 338 5.31 -7.64 25.45
C ILE A 338 5.33 -7.02 24.05
N SER A 339 5.72 -7.80 23.05
CA SER A 339 5.65 -7.37 21.65
C SER A 339 4.19 -7.28 21.19
N PRO A 340 3.90 -6.63 20.04
CA PRO A 340 2.62 -6.82 19.37
C PRO A 340 2.33 -8.31 19.10
N THR A 341 1.06 -8.62 18.82
CA THR A 341 0.66 -9.95 18.34
C THR A 341 1.06 -10.10 16.88
N TYR A 342 1.82 -11.14 16.58
CA TYR A 342 2.18 -11.58 15.24
C TYR A 342 1.34 -12.80 14.85
N SER A 343 1.25 -13.08 13.56
CA SER A 343 0.69 -14.35 13.11
C SER A 343 1.38 -14.88 11.87
N TYR A 344 1.27 -16.19 11.68
CA TYR A 344 1.63 -16.85 10.43
C TYR A 344 0.57 -17.91 10.09
N ARG A 345 0.49 -18.30 8.82
CA ARG A 345 -0.49 -19.28 8.34
C ARG A 345 0.21 -20.55 7.89
N VAL A 346 -0.29 -21.70 8.30
CA VAL A 346 0.15 -22.99 7.77
C VAL A 346 -0.32 -23.11 6.32
N ALA A 347 0.63 -23.23 5.40
CA ALA A 347 0.39 -23.32 3.97
C ALA A 347 -0.42 -24.57 3.63
N ALA A 348 -1.28 -24.42 2.62
CA ALA A 348 -2.02 -25.56 2.09
C ALA A 348 -1.12 -26.45 1.24
N ALA A 349 -1.20 -27.77 1.41
CA ALA A 349 -0.56 -28.71 0.51
C ALA A 349 -1.47 -29.01 -0.69
N TRP A 350 -0.87 -29.38 -1.81
CA TRP A 350 -1.60 -29.94 -2.96
C TRP A 350 -0.91 -31.21 -3.44
N GLY A 351 -1.60 -32.34 -3.34
CA GLY A 351 -1.07 -33.67 -3.67
C GLY A 351 -1.60 -34.27 -4.97
N GLU A 352 -2.61 -33.65 -5.60
CA GLU A 352 -3.23 -34.18 -6.81
C GLU A 352 -2.52 -33.71 -8.08
N PRO A 353 -2.61 -34.46 -9.20
CA PRO A 353 -2.02 -34.05 -10.47
C PRO A 353 -2.55 -32.70 -10.95
N ILE A 354 -1.64 -31.92 -11.54
CA ILE A 354 -1.95 -30.65 -12.22
C ILE A 354 -1.61 -30.75 -13.71
N THR A 355 -2.38 -30.06 -14.53
CA THR A 355 -2.03 -29.77 -15.93
C THR A 355 -1.24 -28.46 -15.94
N SER A 356 -0.08 -28.44 -16.58
CA SER A 356 0.72 -27.21 -16.68
C SER A 356 0.01 -26.15 -17.53
N ILE A 357 0.29 -24.87 -17.28
CA ILE A 357 -0.29 -23.79 -18.07
C ILE A 357 0.12 -23.91 -19.54
N GLN A 358 1.36 -24.32 -19.83
CA GLN A 358 1.87 -24.54 -21.18
C GLN A 358 1.10 -25.65 -21.91
N GLU A 359 0.74 -26.74 -21.23
CA GLU A 359 -0.11 -27.79 -21.82
C GLU A 359 -1.51 -27.26 -22.11
N ILE A 360 -2.10 -26.48 -21.19
CA ILE A 360 -3.42 -25.86 -21.38
C ILE A 360 -3.40 -24.90 -22.57
N GLN A 361 -2.38 -24.05 -22.69
CA GLN A 361 -2.18 -23.13 -23.80
C GLN A 361 -1.89 -23.86 -25.12
N GLY A 362 -1.18 -24.99 -25.09
CA GLY A 362 -0.81 -25.75 -26.28
C GLY A 362 0.27 -25.08 -27.12
N THR A 363 0.25 -25.32 -28.44
CA THR A 363 1.27 -24.81 -29.39
C THR A 363 0.70 -24.02 -30.56
N GLY A 364 -0.63 -23.88 -30.64
CA GLY A 364 -1.33 -23.10 -31.66
C GLY A 364 -2.20 -22.02 -31.01
N ASP A 365 -3.03 -21.35 -31.81
CA ASP A 365 -3.88 -20.24 -31.36
C ASP A 365 -5.15 -20.69 -30.59
N GLN A 366 -5.23 -21.97 -30.21
CA GLN A 366 -6.36 -22.52 -29.48
C GLN A 366 -5.89 -23.58 -28.48
N THR A 367 -6.50 -23.60 -27.30
CA THR A 367 -6.25 -24.60 -26.29
C THR A 367 -6.59 -26.02 -26.78
N PRO A 368 -5.69 -27.01 -26.61
CA PRO A 368 -6.03 -28.42 -26.82
C PRO A 368 -7.01 -28.97 -25.76
N TYR A 369 -7.33 -28.18 -24.73
CA TYR A 369 -8.24 -28.52 -23.64
C TYR A 369 -9.62 -27.83 -23.76
N GLN A 370 -10.01 -27.38 -24.96
CA GLN A 370 -11.29 -26.69 -25.16
C GLN A 370 -12.48 -27.44 -24.55
N ASN A 371 -13.21 -26.77 -23.65
CA ASN A 371 -14.35 -27.28 -22.90
C ASN A 371 -14.04 -28.48 -21.98
N ILE A 372 -12.77 -28.70 -21.65
CA ILE A 372 -12.33 -29.76 -20.73
C ILE A 372 -12.04 -29.13 -19.37
N GLN A 373 -12.43 -29.83 -18.30
CA GLN A 373 -12.06 -29.45 -16.96
C GLN A 373 -10.58 -29.74 -16.71
N VAL A 374 -9.85 -28.73 -16.27
CA VAL A 374 -8.43 -28.81 -15.93
C VAL A 374 -8.20 -28.29 -14.51
N THR A 375 -7.15 -28.77 -13.87
CA THR A 375 -6.64 -28.23 -12.61
C THR A 375 -5.23 -27.74 -12.85
N THR A 376 -4.94 -26.49 -12.53
CA THR A 376 -3.62 -25.89 -12.73
C THR A 376 -3.20 -25.02 -11.55
N THR A 377 -1.96 -24.58 -11.55
CA THR A 377 -1.37 -23.76 -10.49
C THR A 377 -0.56 -22.62 -11.09
N GLY A 378 -0.42 -21.53 -10.33
CA GLY A 378 0.41 -20.40 -10.72
C GLY A 378 0.46 -19.34 -9.63
N VAL A 379 1.35 -18.37 -9.82
CA VAL A 379 1.39 -17.15 -9.03
C VAL A 379 0.51 -16.11 -9.69
N VAL A 380 -0.36 -15.45 -8.92
CA VAL A 380 -1.22 -14.37 -9.39
C VAL A 380 -0.37 -13.17 -9.78
N THR A 381 -0.39 -12.80 -11.06
CA THR A 381 0.44 -11.72 -11.60
C THR A 381 -0.28 -10.38 -11.74
N SER A 382 -1.61 -10.43 -11.82
CA SER A 382 -2.53 -9.30 -11.83
C SER A 382 -3.96 -9.78 -11.56
N PHE A 383 -4.87 -8.85 -11.27
CA PHE A 383 -6.30 -9.08 -11.22
C PHE A 383 -7.04 -7.97 -11.99
N LEU A 384 -8.28 -8.26 -12.37
CA LEU A 384 -9.26 -7.35 -12.97
C LEU A 384 -10.62 -7.57 -12.27
N PRO A 385 -11.61 -6.67 -12.40
CA PRO A 385 -12.95 -6.91 -11.85
C PRO A 385 -13.63 -8.21 -12.32
N THR A 386 -13.18 -8.78 -13.44
CA THR A 386 -13.74 -10.00 -14.04
C THR A 386 -12.99 -11.28 -13.67
N GLY A 387 -11.78 -11.19 -13.11
CA GLY A 387 -10.92 -12.35 -12.93
C GLY A 387 -9.46 -11.99 -12.65
N TYR A 388 -8.54 -12.92 -12.85
CA TYR A 388 -7.13 -12.71 -12.53
C TYR A 388 -6.19 -13.50 -13.44
N PHE A 389 -4.96 -13.01 -13.55
CA PHE A 389 -3.88 -13.64 -14.31
C PHE A 389 -3.05 -14.49 -13.37
N ILE A 390 -2.77 -15.72 -13.76
CA ILE A 390 -1.80 -16.59 -13.10
C ILE A 390 -0.67 -16.93 -14.06
N GLN A 391 0.54 -17.11 -13.51
CA GLN A 391 1.69 -17.53 -14.29
C GLN A 391 2.49 -18.60 -13.54
N ALA A 392 2.90 -19.63 -14.27
CA ALA A 392 3.73 -20.72 -13.78
C ALA A 392 5.05 -20.75 -14.56
N GLY A 393 6.11 -20.23 -13.93
CA GLY A 393 7.44 -20.19 -14.52
C GLY A 393 7.70 -18.96 -15.39
N GLN A 394 8.49 -19.17 -16.44
CA GLN A 394 9.02 -18.14 -17.35
C GLN A 394 8.88 -18.64 -18.79
N GLY A 395 9.03 -17.73 -19.75
CA GLY A 395 8.94 -17.99 -21.18
C GLY A 395 7.51 -18.00 -21.73
N PRO A 396 7.38 -18.31 -23.02
CA PRO A 396 6.10 -18.25 -23.72
C PRO A 396 5.10 -19.25 -23.13
N ARG A 397 3.81 -18.88 -23.19
CA ARG A 397 2.66 -19.70 -22.78
C ARG A 397 2.70 -20.14 -21.32
N SER A 398 3.37 -19.35 -20.49
CA SER A 398 3.44 -19.58 -19.04
C SER A 398 2.30 -18.91 -18.27
N GLY A 399 1.52 -18.06 -18.93
CA GLY A 399 0.41 -17.29 -18.37
C GLY A 399 -0.96 -17.83 -18.74
N LEU A 400 -1.95 -17.59 -17.87
CA LEU A 400 -3.34 -17.95 -18.10
C LEU A 400 -4.26 -16.94 -17.42
N PHE A 401 -5.35 -16.57 -18.09
CA PHE A 401 -6.41 -15.80 -17.47
C PHE A 401 -7.45 -16.73 -16.82
N VAL A 402 -7.88 -16.40 -15.61
CA VAL A 402 -8.93 -17.10 -14.87
C VAL A 402 -10.12 -16.16 -14.74
N TYR A 403 -11.20 -16.45 -15.46
CA TYR A 403 -12.45 -15.70 -15.39
C TYR A 403 -13.23 -16.09 -14.14
N ASP A 404 -13.25 -15.18 -13.18
CA ASP A 404 -13.81 -15.39 -11.84
C ASP A 404 -14.13 -14.05 -11.16
N PRO A 405 -15.25 -13.40 -11.54
CA PRO A 405 -15.63 -12.08 -11.02
C PRO A 405 -16.01 -12.09 -9.54
N SER A 406 -16.00 -13.27 -8.90
CA SER A 406 -16.39 -13.44 -7.50
C SER A 406 -15.22 -13.39 -6.52
N ARG A 407 -13.98 -13.41 -7.01
CA ARG A 407 -12.77 -13.49 -6.16
C ARG A 407 -11.70 -12.52 -6.63
N TYR A 408 -10.98 -11.97 -5.65
CA TYR A 408 -9.87 -11.04 -5.85
C TYR A 408 -8.65 -11.55 -5.07
N PRO A 409 -7.89 -12.50 -5.63
CA PRO A 409 -6.64 -12.93 -5.01
C PRO A 409 -5.63 -11.78 -5.05
N SER A 410 -4.68 -11.82 -4.12
CA SER A 410 -3.63 -10.79 -4.04
C SER A 410 -2.55 -11.08 -5.09
N ILE A 411 -1.97 -10.04 -5.69
CA ILE A 411 -0.77 -10.19 -6.51
C ILE A 411 0.32 -10.82 -5.65
N GLY A 412 0.95 -11.89 -6.16
CA GLY A 412 1.92 -12.71 -5.44
C GLY A 412 1.33 -13.97 -4.78
N ASP A 413 0.01 -14.13 -4.70
CA ASP A 413 -0.59 -15.36 -4.17
C ASP A 413 -0.29 -16.55 -5.11
N SER A 414 0.20 -17.65 -4.56
CA SER A 414 0.27 -18.93 -5.26
C SER A 414 -1.00 -19.71 -4.99
N ILE A 415 -1.67 -20.11 -6.07
CA ILE A 415 -2.99 -20.74 -5.99
C ILE A 415 -3.06 -21.98 -6.86
N VAL A 416 -3.96 -22.90 -6.50
CA VAL A 416 -4.43 -23.97 -7.37
C VAL A 416 -5.88 -23.67 -7.73
N VAL A 417 -6.21 -23.79 -9.02
CA VAL A 417 -7.56 -23.58 -9.53
C VAL A 417 -8.00 -24.74 -10.42
N SER A 418 -9.28 -25.12 -10.31
CA SER A 418 -9.93 -26.03 -11.26
C SER A 418 -11.08 -25.33 -11.95
N GLY A 419 -11.19 -25.50 -13.26
CA GLY A 419 -12.29 -24.96 -14.07
C GLY A 419 -12.24 -25.49 -15.49
N ILE A 420 -13.04 -24.91 -16.38
CA ILE A 420 -13.15 -25.31 -17.78
C ILE A 420 -12.23 -24.45 -18.64
N ALA A 421 -11.26 -25.06 -19.32
CA ALA A 421 -10.45 -24.35 -20.32
C ALA A 421 -11.31 -23.97 -21.54
N THR A 422 -11.27 -22.69 -21.92
CA THR A 422 -12.19 -22.09 -22.88
C THR A 422 -11.47 -21.06 -23.75
N GLU A 423 -11.67 -21.13 -25.07
CA GLU A 423 -11.40 -20.05 -26.00
C GLU A 423 -12.51 -19.01 -25.97
N TYR A 424 -12.20 -17.79 -25.53
CA TYR A 424 -13.13 -16.67 -25.51
C TYR A 424 -12.65 -15.55 -26.44
N TYR A 425 -13.19 -15.52 -27.67
CA TYR A 425 -12.79 -14.56 -28.71
C TYR A 425 -11.28 -14.52 -29.00
N GLY A 426 -10.60 -15.67 -28.88
CA GLY A 426 -9.16 -15.82 -29.10
C GLY A 426 -8.31 -15.53 -27.87
N LEU A 427 -8.91 -15.56 -26.67
CA LEU A 427 -8.21 -15.61 -25.39
C LEU A 427 -8.38 -17.00 -24.78
N THR A 428 -7.30 -17.68 -24.40
CA THR A 428 -7.38 -18.90 -23.60
C THR A 428 -7.64 -18.53 -22.14
N GLU A 429 -8.78 -18.95 -21.59
CA GLU A 429 -9.16 -18.70 -20.20
C GLU A 429 -9.71 -19.93 -19.47
N ILE A 430 -9.60 -19.92 -18.14
CA ILE A 430 -10.35 -20.83 -17.27
C ILE A 430 -11.67 -20.18 -16.87
N THR A 431 -12.78 -20.83 -17.17
CA THR A 431 -14.14 -20.41 -16.77
C THR A 431 -14.75 -21.43 -15.80
N ASN A 432 -15.94 -21.12 -15.25
CA ASN A 432 -16.69 -22.03 -14.37
C ASN A 432 -15.80 -22.63 -13.26
N VAL A 433 -15.05 -21.76 -12.58
CA VAL A 433 -14.09 -22.19 -11.55
C VAL A 433 -14.81 -22.99 -10.46
N SER A 434 -14.55 -24.29 -10.42
CA SER A 434 -15.17 -25.25 -9.51
C SER A 434 -14.37 -25.43 -8.22
N MET A 435 -13.09 -25.07 -8.23
CA MET A 435 -12.21 -25.16 -7.07
C MET A 435 -11.17 -24.03 -7.10
N TYR A 436 -10.89 -23.47 -5.92
CA TYR A 436 -9.81 -22.52 -5.68
C TYR A 436 -9.17 -22.85 -4.34
N LYS A 437 -7.84 -22.93 -4.32
CA LYS A 437 -7.07 -23.16 -3.09
C LYS A 437 -5.89 -22.20 -3.04
N LEU A 438 -5.82 -21.37 -2.00
CA LEU A 438 -4.66 -20.56 -1.69
C LEU A 438 -3.58 -21.45 -1.06
N ILE A 439 -2.41 -21.53 -1.71
CA ILE A 439 -1.27 -22.34 -1.27
C ILE A 439 -0.34 -21.52 -0.37
N LYS A 440 0.15 -20.39 -0.90
CA LYS A 440 1.07 -19.46 -0.22
C LYS A 440 0.74 -18.02 -0.64
N THR A 441 0.89 -17.05 0.25
CA THR A 441 0.74 -15.61 -0.02
C THR A 441 2.08 -14.96 -0.32
N ASP A 442 2.06 -13.78 -0.94
CA ASP A 442 3.23 -12.90 -1.14
C ASP A 442 4.48 -13.62 -1.68
N ARG A 443 4.27 -14.58 -2.58
CA ARG A 443 5.37 -15.26 -3.28
C ARG A 443 6.05 -14.25 -4.18
N LYS A 444 7.36 -14.45 -4.35
CA LYS A 444 8.14 -13.69 -5.33
C LYS A 444 7.46 -13.82 -6.69
N MET A 445 7.07 -12.68 -7.24
CA MET A 445 6.50 -12.58 -8.57
C MET A 445 7.45 -13.16 -9.62
N PRO A 446 6.91 -13.83 -10.67
CA PRO A 446 7.69 -14.13 -11.86
C PRO A 446 8.39 -12.87 -12.37
N ALA A 447 9.64 -12.99 -12.84
CA ALA A 447 10.29 -11.85 -13.49
C ALA A 447 9.53 -11.54 -14.79
N PRO A 448 9.37 -10.26 -15.16
CA PRO A 448 8.73 -9.91 -16.41
C PRO A 448 9.63 -10.27 -17.59
N GLU A 449 9.03 -10.84 -18.63
CA GLU A 449 9.71 -11.15 -19.89
C GLU A 449 9.92 -9.86 -20.68
N VAL A 450 11.17 -9.53 -21.00
CA VAL A 450 11.49 -8.31 -21.76
C VAL A 450 11.30 -8.60 -23.24
N LEU A 451 10.39 -7.86 -23.88
CA LEU A 451 10.01 -8.08 -25.27
C LEU A 451 10.13 -6.79 -26.07
N ASP A 452 10.30 -6.96 -27.38
CA ASP A 452 10.02 -5.93 -28.38
C ASP A 452 8.56 -6.05 -28.87
N SER A 453 7.95 -4.96 -29.34
CA SER A 453 6.54 -4.93 -29.76
C SER A 453 6.23 -5.85 -30.94
N ASN A 454 7.23 -6.25 -31.72
CA ASN A 454 7.06 -7.22 -32.80
C ASN A 454 6.90 -8.68 -32.31
N GLN A 455 7.23 -8.95 -31.04
CA GLN A 455 7.09 -10.26 -30.40
C GLN A 455 5.72 -10.44 -29.75
N ILE A 456 4.96 -9.35 -29.58
CA ILE A 456 3.62 -9.38 -28.98
C ILE A 456 2.69 -10.29 -29.80
N GLY A 457 2.08 -11.24 -29.12
CA GLY A 457 1.18 -12.21 -29.73
C GLY A 457 0.85 -13.36 -28.79
N GLU A 458 0.24 -14.39 -29.36
CA GLU A 458 -0.30 -15.58 -28.70
C GLU A 458 0.67 -16.23 -27.71
N ASP A 459 1.94 -16.37 -28.09
CA ASP A 459 2.94 -17.02 -27.26
C ASP A 459 3.19 -16.28 -25.93
N TRP A 460 2.78 -15.01 -25.80
CA TRP A 460 2.93 -14.23 -24.57
C TRP A 460 1.60 -13.92 -23.90
N GLU A 461 0.50 -14.53 -24.36
CA GLU A 461 -0.81 -14.36 -23.76
C GLU A 461 -0.79 -14.64 -22.25
N ALA A 462 -1.36 -13.70 -21.48
CA ALA A 462 -1.43 -13.70 -20.02
C ALA A 462 -0.06 -13.75 -19.29
N VAL A 463 1.05 -13.72 -20.02
CA VAL A 463 2.41 -13.67 -19.45
C VAL A 463 2.70 -12.25 -18.99
N LEU A 464 3.34 -12.11 -17.83
CA LEU A 464 3.88 -10.86 -17.34
C LEU A 464 5.06 -10.43 -18.22
N ILE A 465 4.89 -9.35 -18.96
CA ILE A 465 5.90 -8.83 -19.90
C ILE A 465 6.35 -7.43 -19.50
N ARG A 466 7.44 -6.98 -20.11
CA ARG A 466 7.97 -5.63 -19.99
C ARG A 466 8.46 -5.12 -21.34
N ILE A 467 7.97 -3.97 -21.77
CA ILE A 467 8.47 -3.22 -22.92
C ILE A 467 9.30 -2.06 -22.37
N GLU A 468 10.57 -1.97 -22.75
CA GLU A 468 11.47 -0.93 -22.28
C GLU A 468 11.56 0.22 -23.30
N ASN A 469 11.75 1.44 -22.79
CA ASN A 469 12.15 2.58 -23.63
C ASN A 469 11.20 2.90 -24.80
N ALA A 470 9.88 2.74 -24.58
CA ALA A 470 8.86 2.92 -25.59
C ALA A 470 8.24 4.32 -25.53
N GLU A 471 8.19 5.02 -26.68
CA GLU A 471 7.64 6.37 -26.82
C GLU A 471 6.12 6.35 -26.90
N CYS A 472 5.43 7.18 -26.11
CA CYS A 472 4.00 7.36 -26.21
C CYS A 472 3.61 8.07 -27.51
N THR A 473 2.88 7.37 -28.36
CA THR A 473 2.45 7.85 -29.69
C THR A 473 0.97 8.21 -29.75
N PHE A 474 0.18 7.84 -28.74
CA PHE A 474 -1.25 8.14 -28.68
C PHE A 474 -1.74 8.19 -27.24
N THR A 475 -2.37 9.30 -26.83
CA THR A 475 -2.79 9.56 -25.44
C THR A 475 -4.30 9.61 -25.23
N GLN A 476 -5.11 9.66 -26.29
CA GLN A 476 -6.57 9.87 -26.20
C GLN A 476 -7.32 8.60 -25.77
N HIS A 477 -6.90 7.97 -24.68
CA HIS A 477 -7.45 6.72 -24.18
C HIS A 477 -8.96 6.78 -23.88
N TRP A 478 -9.50 7.95 -23.49
CA TRP A 478 -10.93 8.16 -23.23
C TRP A 478 -11.84 7.93 -24.44
N ASN A 479 -11.32 7.99 -25.67
CA ASN A 479 -12.08 7.68 -26.90
C ASN A 479 -11.69 6.35 -27.54
N ASN A 480 -10.82 5.58 -26.89
CA ASN A 480 -10.25 4.34 -27.40
C ASN A 480 -10.37 3.20 -26.38
N SER A 481 -11.52 3.12 -25.69
CA SER A 481 -11.81 2.08 -24.68
C SER A 481 -10.74 1.97 -23.58
N GLY A 482 -10.17 3.10 -23.16
CA GLY A 482 -9.11 3.15 -22.14
C GLY A 482 -7.70 2.82 -22.66
N MET A 483 -7.54 2.53 -23.96
CA MET A 483 -6.23 2.19 -24.52
C MET A 483 -5.46 3.41 -25.01
N TRP A 484 -4.21 3.52 -24.57
CA TRP A 484 -3.20 4.40 -25.14
C TRP A 484 -2.14 3.57 -25.88
N ARG A 485 -1.18 4.20 -26.58
CA ARG A 485 -0.16 3.47 -27.36
C ARG A 485 1.23 3.97 -27.12
N VAL A 486 2.17 3.03 -27.15
CA VAL A 486 3.60 3.30 -27.20
C VAL A 486 4.27 2.59 -28.38
N SER A 487 5.47 3.04 -28.73
CA SER A 487 6.30 2.51 -29.80
C SER A 487 7.76 2.37 -29.36
N ASP A 488 8.33 1.17 -29.53
CA ASP A 488 9.67 0.79 -29.10
C ASP A 488 10.60 0.54 -30.30
N ASP A 489 10.70 1.48 -31.24
CA ASP A 489 11.51 1.41 -32.48
C ASP A 489 11.19 0.24 -33.45
N TYR A 490 10.51 -0.83 -33.00
CA TYR A 490 10.15 -2.03 -33.77
C TYR A 490 8.69 -2.06 -34.20
N GLY A 491 7.81 -1.34 -33.51
CA GLY A 491 6.37 -1.39 -33.75
C GLY A 491 5.57 -0.60 -32.72
N GLN A 492 4.29 -0.92 -32.58
CA GLN A 492 3.40 -0.30 -31.60
C GLN A 492 2.77 -1.37 -30.71
N VAL A 493 2.55 -1.03 -29.45
CA VAL A 493 1.81 -1.84 -28.48
C VAL A 493 0.77 -0.98 -27.79
N ASN A 494 -0.42 -1.54 -27.56
CA ASN A 494 -1.43 -0.86 -26.76
C ASN A 494 -1.14 -1.07 -25.28
N VAL A 495 -1.47 -0.07 -24.48
CA VAL A 495 -1.44 -0.13 -23.02
C VAL A 495 -2.82 0.20 -22.51
N GLN A 496 -3.33 -0.58 -21.56
CA GLN A 496 -4.70 -0.46 -21.08
C GLN A 496 -4.73 0.30 -19.75
N ASN A 497 -5.39 1.46 -19.74
CA ASN A 497 -5.96 1.98 -18.51
C ASN A 497 -7.22 1.16 -18.21
N ASN A 498 -7.24 0.45 -17.10
CA ASN A 498 -8.35 -0.39 -16.68
C ASN A 498 -8.96 0.15 -15.38
N ASP A 499 -9.97 -0.56 -14.87
CA ASP A 499 -10.64 -0.17 -13.63
C ASP A 499 -9.71 -0.24 -12.42
N VAL A 500 -8.68 -1.11 -12.42
CA VAL A 500 -7.73 -1.28 -11.32
C VAL A 500 -6.74 -0.14 -11.26
N PHE A 501 -6.17 0.24 -12.40
CA PHE A 501 -5.20 1.33 -12.49
C PHE A 501 -5.26 2.05 -13.83
N SER A 502 -5.09 3.38 -13.77
CA SER A 502 -5.08 4.26 -14.93
C SER A 502 -4.18 5.47 -14.71
N ILE A 503 -3.62 5.99 -15.80
CA ILE A 503 -2.83 7.22 -15.83
C ILE A 503 -3.22 8.09 -17.03
N ASP A 504 -2.89 9.37 -16.98
CA ASP A 504 -2.91 10.23 -18.17
C ASP A 504 -1.50 10.23 -18.81
N PRO A 505 -1.26 9.44 -19.88
CA PRO A 505 0.06 9.38 -20.50
C PRO A 505 0.39 10.69 -21.23
N VAL A 506 1.68 11.03 -21.27
CA VAL A 506 2.17 12.25 -21.92
C VAL A 506 2.73 11.90 -23.30
N LEU A 507 2.30 12.63 -24.32
CA LEU A 507 2.69 12.37 -25.71
C LEU A 507 4.19 12.63 -25.92
N ASN A 508 4.85 11.72 -26.64
CA ASN A 508 6.30 11.69 -26.91
C ASN A 508 7.20 11.40 -25.69
N GLU A 509 6.63 11.20 -24.50
CA GLU A 509 7.42 10.69 -23.37
C GLU A 509 7.71 9.21 -23.58
N ARG A 510 8.90 8.79 -23.14
CA ARG A 510 9.29 7.38 -23.18
C ARG A 510 9.01 6.73 -21.83
N TYR A 511 8.62 5.46 -21.87
CA TYR A 511 8.27 4.67 -20.70
C TYR A 511 8.87 3.27 -20.76
N THR A 512 9.14 2.70 -19.59
CA THR A 512 9.22 1.25 -19.37
C THR A 512 7.86 0.80 -18.83
N ILE A 513 7.19 -0.09 -19.56
CA ILE A 513 5.84 -0.55 -19.24
C ILE A 513 5.87 -2.03 -18.88
N THR A 514 5.29 -2.38 -17.72
CA THR A 514 5.23 -3.77 -17.22
C THR A 514 3.78 -4.17 -16.97
N GLY A 515 3.41 -5.41 -17.29
CA GLY A 515 2.08 -5.94 -17.00
C GLY A 515 1.79 -7.22 -17.76
N PRO A 516 0.76 -7.99 -17.39
CA PRO A 516 0.34 -9.13 -18.18
C PRO A 516 -0.13 -8.69 -19.56
N LEU A 517 0.29 -9.41 -20.59
CA LEU A 517 -0.23 -9.22 -21.93
C LEU A 517 -1.63 -9.85 -22.01
N ASN A 518 -2.61 -9.09 -22.49
CA ASN A 518 -3.99 -9.52 -22.63
C ASN A 518 -4.46 -9.36 -24.09
N TYR A 519 -5.38 -10.22 -24.51
CA TYR A 519 -6.04 -10.12 -25.81
C TYR A 519 -7.55 -10.01 -25.63
N GLN A 520 -8.11 -8.86 -25.98
CA GLN A 520 -9.56 -8.64 -25.95
C GLN A 520 -9.97 -7.63 -27.01
N ASN A 521 -11.19 -7.77 -27.54
CA ASN A 521 -11.73 -6.90 -28.59
C ASN A 521 -10.78 -6.77 -29.79
N SER A 522 -10.14 -7.88 -30.19
CA SER A 522 -9.18 -7.95 -31.29
C SER A 522 -7.93 -7.06 -31.12
N ASN A 523 -7.54 -6.77 -29.89
CA ASN A 523 -6.35 -5.98 -29.59
C ASN A 523 -5.49 -6.65 -28.52
N TRP A 524 -4.20 -6.78 -28.81
CA TRP A 524 -3.16 -7.05 -27.82
C TRP A 524 -2.86 -5.79 -27.01
N LYS A 525 -2.74 -5.95 -25.69
CA LYS A 525 -2.53 -4.84 -24.76
C LYS A 525 -1.89 -5.27 -23.46
N ILE A 526 -1.08 -4.39 -22.89
CA ILE A 526 -0.49 -4.59 -21.56
C ILE A 526 -1.48 -4.06 -20.51
N GLU A 527 -1.89 -4.92 -19.58
CA GLU A 527 -2.78 -4.54 -18.48
C GLU A 527 -1.98 -3.93 -17.34
N LEU A 528 -2.21 -2.64 -17.05
CA LEU A 528 -1.56 -1.98 -15.93
C LEU A 528 -2.17 -2.44 -14.60
N ARG A 529 -1.32 -2.61 -13.58
CA ARG A 529 -1.70 -3.14 -12.26
C ARG A 529 -1.62 -2.07 -11.17
N TYR A 530 -0.60 -1.21 -11.24
CA TYR A 530 -0.34 -0.13 -10.28
C TYR A 530 0.67 0.88 -10.86
N LEU A 531 0.89 2.00 -10.17
CA LEU A 531 1.73 3.12 -10.62
C LEU A 531 3.11 2.73 -11.17
N TYR A 532 3.82 1.82 -10.50
CA TYR A 532 5.17 1.40 -10.90
C TYR A 532 5.23 0.51 -12.15
N ASP A 533 4.09 0.14 -12.73
CA ASP A 533 4.08 -0.49 -14.05
C ASP A 533 4.40 0.47 -15.19
N VAL A 534 4.33 1.79 -14.96
CA VAL A 534 4.74 2.82 -15.91
C VAL A 534 5.87 3.63 -15.29
N ALA A 535 7.10 3.26 -15.62
CA ALA A 535 8.31 3.92 -15.13
C ALA A 535 9.01 4.71 -16.25
N GLU A 536 9.80 5.71 -15.90
CA GLU A 536 10.72 6.32 -16.86
C GLU A 536 11.80 5.31 -17.30
N PRO A 537 12.28 5.32 -18.55
CA PRO A 537 13.27 4.38 -19.04
C PRO A 537 14.58 4.52 -18.28
N ALA A 538 15.14 3.40 -17.81
CA ALA A 538 16.53 3.39 -17.35
C ALA A 538 17.45 3.49 -18.57
N SER A 539 18.21 4.57 -18.71
CA SER A 539 19.16 4.74 -19.81
C SER A 539 20.30 3.71 -19.73
N VAL A 540 20.47 2.89 -20.78
CA VAL A 540 21.59 1.95 -20.93
C VAL A 540 22.88 2.76 -21.12
N GLY A 541 23.65 2.90 -20.04
CA GLY A 541 24.96 3.58 -20.06
C GLY A 541 25.13 4.66 -19.00
N GLU A 542 24.11 5.00 -18.23
CA GLU A 542 24.25 5.99 -17.16
C GLU A 542 24.08 5.33 -15.79
N LYS A 543 25.13 5.48 -14.97
CA LYS A 543 24.88 5.98 -13.63
C LYS A 543 24.03 7.23 -13.81
N THR A 544 22.72 7.08 -13.65
CA THR A 544 21.68 8.11 -13.52
C THR A 544 22.21 9.54 -13.55
N PRO A 545 21.79 10.41 -14.49
CA PRO A 545 21.24 11.67 -14.10
C PRO A 545 19.77 11.38 -13.84
N THR A 546 19.47 10.97 -12.62
CA THR A 546 18.14 11.24 -12.11
C THR A 546 17.90 12.73 -12.34
N VAL A 547 16.66 13.13 -12.62
CA VAL A 547 16.26 14.53 -12.41
C VAL A 547 16.40 14.77 -10.90
N LYS A 548 17.62 15.06 -10.46
CA LYS A 548 18.00 15.20 -9.06
C LYS A 548 18.57 16.58 -8.89
N LEU A 549 17.90 17.33 -8.05
CA LEU A 549 18.57 18.35 -7.26
C LEU A 549 19.64 17.63 -6.43
N ALA A 550 20.92 17.84 -6.73
CA ALA A 550 22.00 17.18 -5.99
C ALA A 550 22.84 18.21 -5.25
N ILE A 551 23.18 17.92 -4.00
CA ILE A 551 23.87 18.85 -3.12
C ILE A 551 25.22 18.24 -2.73
N TYR A 552 26.33 18.88 -3.09
CA TYR A 552 27.66 18.37 -2.77
C TYR A 552 28.70 19.50 -2.50
N PRO A 553 29.59 19.33 -1.51
CA PRO A 553 29.61 18.24 -0.53
C PRO A 553 28.42 18.31 0.43
N ASN A 554 27.98 17.15 0.92
CA ASN A 554 26.90 17.05 1.91
C ASN A 554 27.19 15.86 2.84
N PRO A 555 27.54 16.06 4.13
CA PRO A 555 27.56 17.34 4.85
C PRO A 555 28.55 18.37 4.29
N SER A 556 28.23 19.66 4.42
CA SER A 556 29.13 20.79 4.08
C SER A 556 29.46 21.61 5.32
N ASN A 557 30.66 22.22 5.34
CA ASN A 557 31.12 23.07 6.43
C ASN A 557 31.21 24.56 6.02
N GLU A 558 31.15 24.86 4.73
CA GLU A 558 31.33 26.24 4.23
C GLU A 558 30.61 26.44 2.89
N THR A 559 31.08 25.79 1.81
CA THR A 559 30.49 25.95 0.48
C THR A 559 29.74 24.70 0.04
N VAL A 560 28.65 24.88 -0.70
CA VAL A 560 27.93 23.77 -1.34
C VAL A 560 27.64 24.07 -2.80
N THR A 561 27.72 23.04 -3.63
CA THR A 561 27.29 23.07 -5.03
C THR A 561 25.94 22.37 -5.13
N ILE A 562 24.97 23.05 -5.72
CA ILE A 562 23.66 22.53 -6.03
C ILE A 562 23.62 22.26 -7.53
N ALA A 563 23.52 21.00 -7.93
CA ALA A 563 23.17 20.63 -9.30
C ALA A 563 21.69 20.89 -9.52
N ILE A 564 21.41 21.86 -10.37
CA ILE A 564 20.05 22.27 -10.71
C ILE A 564 19.55 21.35 -11.81
N PRO A 565 18.35 20.74 -11.65
CA PRO A 565 17.78 19.91 -12.70
C PRO A 565 17.51 20.75 -13.96
N PRO A 566 17.50 20.13 -15.16
CA PRO A 566 17.06 20.82 -16.37
C PRO A 566 15.68 21.44 -16.14
N ASN A 567 15.57 22.75 -16.23
CA ASN A 567 14.35 23.49 -15.95
C ASN A 567 13.93 24.33 -17.18
N ARG A 568 12.63 24.31 -17.48
CA ARG A 568 12.03 25.07 -18.59
C ARG A 568 10.90 25.99 -18.13
N GLY A 569 10.65 26.01 -16.82
CA GLY A 569 9.64 26.85 -16.21
C GLY A 569 10.06 28.30 -16.06
N LYS A 570 9.11 29.14 -15.64
CA LYS A 570 9.29 30.56 -15.38
C LYS A 570 9.68 30.80 -13.93
N ASN A 571 10.61 31.74 -13.73
CA ASN A 571 11.08 32.20 -12.42
C ASN A 571 11.63 31.07 -11.52
N PRO A 572 12.61 30.28 -11.99
CA PRO A 572 13.18 29.22 -11.17
C PRO A 572 13.88 29.81 -9.94
N VAL A 573 13.62 29.22 -8.77
CA VAL A 573 14.21 29.62 -7.49
C VAL A 573 14.68 28.40 -6.69
N ILE A 574 15.71 28.61 -5.88
CA ILE A 574 16.11 27.72 -4.81
C ILE A 574 15.63 28.30 -3.48
N ARG A 575 14.85 27.52 -2.74
CA ARG A 575 14.39 27.85 -1.38
C ARG A 575 15.18 27.01 -0.39
N ILE A 576 15.60 27.60 0.73
CA ILE A 576 16.28 26.88 1.82
C ILE A 576 15.40 26.99 3.06
N LEU A 577 14.91 25.86 3.56
CA LEU A 577 14.06 25.76 4.74
C LEU A 577 14.80 25.05 5.88
N ASP A 578 14.55 25.45 7.12
CA ASP A 578 14.99 24.67 8.29
C ASP A 578 14.09 23.43 8.53
N ILE A 579 14.50 22.56 9.47
CA ILE A 579 13.71 21.36 9.83
C ILE A 579 12.31 21.65 10.38
N LEU A 580 12.04 22.89 10.77
CA LEU A 580 10.72 23.32 11.25
C LEU A 580 9.89 23.92 10.10
N GLY A 581 10.38 23.85 8.86
CA GLY A 581 9.70 24.38 7.67
C GLY A 581 9.84 25.90 7.49
N ASN A 582 10.60 26.60 8.34
CA ASN A 582 10.78 28.05 8.17
C ASN A 582 11.73 28.32 7.02
N GLU A 583 11.27 29.12 6.06
CA GLU A 583 12.10 29.59 4.96
C GLU A 583 13.19 30.54 5.46
N LYS A 584 14.44 30.16 5.21
CA LYS A 584 15.62 30.98 5.50
C LYS A 584 16.03 31.83 4.31
N TRP A 585 15.93 31.28 3.10
CA TRP A 585 16.36 31.94 1.88
C TRP A 585 15.50 31.56 0.68
N ILE A 586 15.36 32.53 -0.24
CA ILE A 586 14.94 32.33 -1.63
C ILE A 586 16.03 32.90 -2.52
N ILE A 587 16.53 32.09 -3.44
CA ILE A 587 17.65 32.41 -4.32
C ILE A 587 17.16 32.26 -5.76
N PRO A 588 17.08 33.34 -6.54
CA PRO A 588 16.77 33.25 -7.98
C PRO A 588 17.83 32.43 -8.71
N VAL A 589 17.38 31.58 -9.63
CA VAL A 589 18.23 30.75 -10.49
C VAL A 589 18.13 31.27 -11.92
N ASP A 590 19.24 31.29 -12.67
CA ASP A 590 19.15 31.48 -14.12
C ASP A 590 18.62 30.19 -14.76
N PRO A 591 17.58 30.22 -15.59
CA PRO A 591 17.06 29.03 -16.26
C PRO A 591 18.09 28.25 -17.10
N HIS A 592 19.22 28.88 -17.45
CA HIS A 592 20.30 28.24 -18.21
C HIS A 592 21.41 27.64 -17.33
N ASP A 593 21.36 27.87 -16.02
CA ASP A 593 22.35 27.35 -15.08
C ASP A 593 22.00 25.93 -14.63
N ASN A 594 22.99 25.03 -14.75
CA ASN A 594 22.87 23.65 -14.29
C ASN A 594 23.56 23.45 -12.92
N LEU A 595 24.23 24.48 -12.40
CA LEU A 595 24.96 24.45 -11.13
C LEU A 595 24.86 25.81 -10.42
N LEU A 596 24.56 25.78 -9.13
CA LEU A 596 24.57 26.94 -8.25
C LEU A 596 25.53 26.67 -7.08
N VAL A 597 26.55 27.51 -6.92
CA VAL A 597 27.49 27.41 -5.78
C VAL A 597 27.08 28.44 -4.73
N LEU A 598 26.85 27.96 -3.50
CA LEU A 598 26.48 28.78 -2.35
C LEU A 598 27.56 28.75 -1.29
N ASN A 599 27.87 29.93 -0.73
CA ASN A 599 28.65 30.06 0.50
C ASN A 599 27.69 30.08 1.71
N LEU A 600 27.62 28.98 2.46
CA LEU A 600 26.71 28.82 3.59
C LEU A 600 27.06 29.71 4.78
N LEU A 601 28.30 30.20 4.89
CA LEU A 601 28.69 31.20 5.91
C LEU A 601 28.01 32.55 5.65
N GLU A 602 27.83 32.92 4.39
CA GLU A 602 27.19 34.19 4.00
C GLU A 602 25.66 34.14 4.19
N LEU A 603 25.09 32.94 4.22
CA LEU A 603 23.67 32.71 4.44
C LEU A 603 23.27 32.77 5.93
N ASN A 604 24.21 32.99 6.86
CA ASN A 604 23.97 33.03 8.31
C ASN A 604 23.15 31.83 8.84
N LEU A 605 23.31 30.65 8.24
CA LEU A 605 22.66 29.42 8.70
C LEU A 605 23.32 28.94 10.00
N THR A 606 22.54 28.36 10.91
CA THR A 606 23.07 27.66 12.09
C THR A 606 23.43 26.22 11.73
N LYS A 607 24.29 25.57 12.53
CA LYS A 607 24.56 24.13 12.40
C LYS A 607 23.24 23.35 12.45
N GLY A 608 22.97 22.53 11.44
CA GLY A 608 21.69 21.81 11.37
C GLY A 608 21.41 21.15 10.02
N VAL A 609 20.22 20.59 9.92
CA VAL A 609 19.67 20.03 8.69
C VAL A 609 18.74 21.07 8.05
N TYR A 610 18.82 21.20 6.74
CA TYR A 610 18.02 22.09 5.92
C TYR A 610 17.45 21.33 4.73
N PHE A 611 16.34 21.80 4.18
CA PHE A 611 15.80 21.34 2.91
C PHE A 611 16.05 22.40 1.86
N VAL A 612 16.73 22.02 0.78
CA VAL A 612 16.91 22.86 -0.40
C VAL A 612 15.86 22.42 -1.41
N ILE A 613 15.04 23.36 -1.87
CA ILE A 613 13.91 23.10 -2.76
C ILE A 613 14.11 23.92 -4.03
N PHE A 614 14.22 23.26 -5.17
CA PHE A 614 14.10 23.88 -6.47
C PHE A 614 12.62 24.00 -6.83
N VAL A 615 12.18 25.18 -7.24
CA VAL A 615 10.80 25.46 -7.65
C VAL A 615 10.81 26.28 -8.93
N ASP A 616 10.05 25.85 -9.94
CA ASP A 616 9.56 26.69 -11.02
C ASP A 616 8.03 26.52 -11.18
N ASP A 617 7.43 27.01 -12.27
CA ASP A 617 5.99 26.87 -12.52
C ASP A 617 5.55 25.48 -13.02
N GLN A 618 6.47 24.52 -13.14
CA GLN A 618 6.24 23.17 -13.68
C GLN A 618 6.72 22.06 -12.74
N ILE A 619 7.82 22.27 -12.03
CA ILE A 619 8.49 21.27 -11.20
C ILE A 619 8.85 21.83 -9.82
N GLN A 620 8.69 20.99 -8.81
CA GLN A 620 9.17 21.24 -7.46
C GLN A 620 9.92 20.00 -6.96
N ILE A 621 11.21 20.14 -6.67
CA ILE A 621 12.10 19.05 -6.27
C ILE A 621 12.89 19.49 -5.05
N SER A 622 13.05 18.62 -4.05
CA SER A 622 13.80 18.94 -2.84
C SER A 622 14.92 17.96 -2.54
N GLU A 623 15.95 18.41 -1.83
CA GLU A 623 17.07 17.59 -1.38
C GLU A 623 17.56 18.09 -0.02
N LYS A 624 18.05 17.17 0.82
CA LYS A 624 18.48 17.47 2.19
C LYS A 624 19.90 18.05 2.21
N LEU A 625 20.13 19.14 2.92
CA LEU A 625 21.45 19.72 3.21
C LEU A 625 21.79 19.56 4.70
N ILE A 626 22.96 18.98 5.01
CA ILE A 626 23.52 18.92 6.36
C ILE A 626 24.64 19.95 6.45
N TYR A 627 24.46 20.99 7.28
CA TYR A 627 25.43 22.05 7.46
C TYR A 627 26.15 21.93 8.82
N LEU A 628 27.47 21.80 8.78
CA LEU A 628 28.38 21.58 9.91
C LEU A 628 29.51 22.62 9.89
N PRO A 629 29.26 23.90 10.19
CA PRO A 629 30.31 24.91 10.22
C PRO A 629 31.43 24.51 11.19
N ASN A 630 32.68 24.71 10.75
CA ASN A 630 33.88 24.46 11.55
C ASN A 630 34.00 25.43 12.73
#